data_AF-A0A954JU03-F1
#
_entry.id   AF-A0A954JU03-F1
#
_cell.length_a   1.000
_cell.length_b   1.000
_cell.length_c   1.000
_cell.angle_alpha   90.00
_cell.angle_beta   90.00
_cell.angle_gamma   90.00
#
_symmetry.space_group_name_H-M   'P 1'
#
loop_
_entity.id
_entity.type
_entity.pdbx_description
1 polymer ?
#
loop_
_entity_poly.entity_id
_entity_poly.type
_entity_poly.pdbx_seq_one_letter_code
_entity_poly.pdbx_strand_id
1 'polypeptide(L)'
;MSNPETALSVYQAIIDEFVSKTRLYGSSTHVAESGVFSNAPDHAKFNQFIEALTLPQRELLSEMLQEERDSAIHDILASLSEWIDCQDVGLTYQGKPMPVDLSGMGLHGDYVGRRDGWEWPSQSESEDS
;
A
#
# COMPACT_ATOMS: atom_id res chain seq x y z
N MET A 1 -18.53 -6.63 2.19
CA MET A 1 -17.40 -7.33 2.84
C MET A 1 -17.70 -7.36 4.33
N SER A 2 -17.61 -8.53 4.96
CA SER A 2 -17.81 -8.66 6.42
C SER A 2 -16.75 -7.82 7.13
N ASN A 3 -17.12 -7.15 8.24
CA ASN A 3 -16.13 -6.43 9.04
C ASN A 3 -15.09 -7.43 9.57
N PRO A 4 -13.79 -7.09 9.58
CA PRO A 4 -12.78 -7.97 10.13
C PRO A 4 -12.97 -8.11 11.66
N GLU A 5 -13.08 -9.35 12.13
CA GLU A 5 -13.41 -9.68 13.53
C GLU A 5 -12.22 -10.28 14.30
N THR A 6 -11.15 -10.67 13.61
CA THR A 6 -9.96 -11.31 14.18
C THR A 6 -8.70 -10.47 13.95
N ALA A 7 -7.69 -10.61 14.81
CA ALA A 7 -6.42 -9.88 14.61
C ALA A 7 -5.78 -10.17 13.24
N LEU A 8 -5.90 -11.41 12.74
CA LEU A 8 -5.48 -11.79 11.39
C LEU A 8 -6.26 -11.05 10.30
N SER A 9 -7.60 -11.11 10.34
CA SER A 9 -8.43 -10.47 9.29
C SER A 9 -8.31 -8.94 9.32
N VAL A 10 -8.07 -8.35 10.49
CA VAL A 10 -7.76 -6.91 10.61
C VAL A 10 -6.41 -6.59 10.00
N TYR A 11 -5.38 -7.38 10.29
CA TYR A 11 -4.06 -7.19 9.69
C TYR A 11 -4.10 -7.28 8.16
N GLN A 12 -4.73 -8.32 7.63
CA GLN A 12 -4.92 -8.52 6.20
C GLN A 12 -5.66 -7.33 5.57
N ALA A 13 -6.73 -6.86 6.20
CA ALA A 13 -7.49 -5.71 5.74
C ALA A 13 -6.67 -4.41 5.73
N ILE A 14 -5.76 -4.20 6.70
CA ILE A 14 -4.86 -3.04 6.72
C ILE A 14 -3.92 -3.06 5.51
N ILE A 15 -3.28 -4.20 5.24
CA ILE A 15 -2.37 -4.33 4.08
C ILE A 15 -3.15 -4.18 2.76
N ASP A 16 -4.32 -4.80 2.64
CA ASP A 16 -5.20 -4.66 1.47
C ASP A 16 -5.65 -3.21 1.27
N GLU A 17 -5.95 -2.49 2.35
CA GLU A 17 -6.30 -1.06 2.30
C GLU A 17 -5.11 -0.21 1.84
N PHE A 18 -3.89 -0.52 2.26
CA PHE A 18 -2.69 0.18 1.79
C PHE A 18 -2.49 -0.02 0.28
N VAL A 19 -2.58 -1.25 -0.23
CA VAL A 19 -2.49 -1.54 -1.67
C VAL A 19 -3.59 -0.80 -2.45
N SER A 20 -4.83 -0.84 -1.94
CA SER A 20 -5.96 -0.14 -2.55
C SER A 20 -5.73 1.37 -2.61
N LYS A 21 -5.29 1.99 -1.51
CA LYS A 21 -5.03 3.44 -1.45
C LYS A 21 -3.84 3.89 -2.29
N THR A 22 -2.81 3.05 -2.45
CA THR A 22 -1.67 3.42 -3.32
C THR A 22 -1.98 3.29 -4.80
N ARG A 23 -2.82 2.31 -5.21
CA ARG A 23 -3.06 2.00 -6.64
C ARG A 23 -4.40 2.45 -7.21
N LEU A 24 -5.50 2.37 -6.46
CA LEU A 24 -6.84 2.67 -6.99
C LEU A 24 -7.24 4.14 -6.85
N TYR A 25 -6.70 4.83 -5.85
CA TYR A 25 -7.08 6.20 -5.50
C TYR A 25 -5.90 7.18 -5.55
N GLY A 26 -4.84 6.79 -6.27
CA GLY A 26 -3.62 7.57 -6.40
C GLY A 26 -3.73 8.70 -7.42
N SER A 27 -2.94 9.75 -7.22
CA SER A 27 -2.78 10.82 -8.21
C SER A 27 -2.18 10.31 -9.53
N SER A 28 -1.47 9.18 -9.51
CA SER A 28 -0.96 8.47 -10.71
C SER A 28 -2.11 8.17 -11.68
N THR A 29 -3.15 7.49 -11.22
CA THR A 29 -4.34 7.14 -12.02
C THR A 29 -4.99 8.37 -12.65
N HIS A 30 -5.17 9.45 -11.89
CA HIS A 30 -5.76 10.69 -12.41
C HIS A 30 -4.87 11.40 -13.45
N VAL A 31 -3.54 11.35 -13.30
CA VAL A 31 -2.62 11.95 -14.28
C VAL A 31 -2.74 11.28 -15.64
N ALA A 32 -2.81 9.95 -15.69
CA ALA A 32 -2.97 9.21 -16.94
C ALA A 32 -4.38 9.37 -17.54
N GLU A 33 -5.43 9.19 -16.74
CA GLU A 33 -6.82 9.10 -17.23
C GLU A 33 -7.47 10.46 -17.48
N SER A 34 -7.29 11.43 -16.58
CA SER A 34 -7.99 12.72 -16.61
C SER A 34 -7.08 13.91 -16.86
N GLY A 35 -5.76 13.72 -16.86
CA GLY A 35 -4.79 14.80 -17.05
C GLY A 35 -4.75 15.78 -15.88
N VAL A 36 -5.17 15.35 -14.69
CA VAL A 36 -5.27 16.18 -13.48
C VAL A 36 -4.52 15.50 -12.35
N PHE A 37 -3.71 16.25 -11.61
CA PHE A 37 -3.04 15.73 -10.41
C PHE A 37 -4.04 15.53 -9.27
N SER A 38 -4.84 16.58 -9.00
CA SER A 38 -5.99 16.55 -8.09
C SER A 38 -6.83 17.83 -8.24
N ASN A 39 -8.02 17.85 -7.64
CA ASN A 39 -8.89 19.03 -7.58
C ASN A 39 -8.64 19.96 -6.37
N ALA A 40 -7.55 19.76 -5.61
CA ALA A 40 -7.23 20.65 -4.50
C ALA A 40 -6.91 22.08 -5.02
N PRO A 41 -7.36 23.15 -4.35
CA PRO A 41 -7.15 24.53 -4.82
C PRO A 41 -5.69 24.87 -5.11
N ASP A 42 -4.77 24.38 -4.28
CA ASP A 42 -3.34 24.68 -4.40
C ASP A 42 -2.63 23.90 -5.51
N HIS A 43 -3.33 22.97 -6.18
CA HIS A 43 -2.75 22.08 -7.19
C HIS A 43 -2.94 22.59 -8.63
N ALA A 44 -3.48 23.80 -8.80
CA ALA A 44 -3.67 24.41 -10.13
C ALA A 44 -2.39 24.41 -10.99
N LYS A 45 -1.23 24.72 -10.39
CA LYS A 45 0.06 24.71 -11.09
C LYS A 45 0.47 23.32 -11.58
N PHE A 46 0.10 22.26 -10.86
CA PHE A 46 0.41 20.89 -11.25
C PHE A 46 -0.50 20.46 -12.39
N ASN A 47 -1.79 20.79 -12.30
CA ASN A 47 -2.75 20.49 -13.37
C ASN A 47 -2.36 21.20 -14.67
N GLN A 48 -1.95 22.48 -14.61
CA GLN A 48 -1.46 23.21 -15.78
C GLN A 48 -0.22 22.54 -16.41
N PHE A 49 0.70 22.02 -15.60
CA PHE A 49 1.84 21.27 -16.11
C PHE A 49 1.41 19.98 -16.81
N ILE A 50 0.51 19.21 -16.20
CA ILE A 50 0.04 17.93 -16.75
C ILE A 50 -0.76 18.12 -18.04
N GLU A 51 -1.58 19.17 -18.12
CA GLU A 51 -2.34 19.54 -19.32
C GLU A 51 -1.43 19.83 -20.53
N ALA A 52 -0.22 20.32 -20.30
CA ALA A 52 0.75 20.61 -21.36
C ALA A 52 1.49 19.36 -21.87
N LEU A 53 1.37 18.23 -21.18
CA LEU A 53 2.03 16.97 -21.56
C LEU A 53 1.21 16.22 -22.63
N THR A 54 1.95 15.57 -23.54
CA THR A 54 1.35 14.58 -24.44
C THR A 54 0.89 13.34 -23.68
N LEU A 55 0.02 12.52 -24.28
CA LEU A 55 -0.45 11.28 -23.64
C LEU A 55 0.71 10.36 -23.21
N PRO A 56 1.73 10.05 -24.04
CA PRO A 56 2.86 9.23 -23.61
C PRO A 56 3.65 9.82 -22.44
N GLN A 57 3.77 11.14 -22.37
CA GLN A 57 4.44 11.81 -21.26
C GLN A 57 3.63 11.74 -19.96
N ARG A 58 2.29 11.79 -20.04
CA ARG A 58 1.41 11.61 -18.88
C ARG A 58 1.41 10.17 -18.39
N GLU A 59 1.44 9.20 -19.30
CA GLU A 59 1.58 7.78 -18.96
C GLU A 59 2.88 7.53 -18.19
N LEU A 60 4.01 8.01 -18.72
CA LEU A 60 5.31 7.92 -18.04
C LEU A 60 5.31 8.63 -16.68
N LEU A 61 4.75 9.84 -16.58
CA LEU A 61 4.64 10.55 -15.31
C LEU A 61 3.77 9.79 -14.30
N SER A 62 2.67 9.18 -14.76
CA SER A 62 1.80 8.35 -13.93
C SER A 62 2.56 7.14 -13.38
N GLU A 63 3.34 6.44 -14.22
CA GLU A 63 4.19 5.33 -13.79
C GLU A 63 5.20 5.78 -12.74
N MET A 64 5.94 6.87 -12.97
CA MET A 64 6.89 7.42 -12.00
C MET A 64 6.21 7.76 -10.65
N LEU A 65 5.03 8.38 -10.68
CA LEU A 65 4.28 8.71 -9.47
C LEU A 65 3.78 7.46 -8.73
N GLN A 66 3.46 6.38 -9.46
CA GLN A 66 3.08 5.13 -8.85
C GLN A 66 4.27 4.44 -8.18
N GLU A 67 5.42 4.39 -8.86
CA GLU A 67 6.66 3.81 -8.33
C GLU A 67 7.11 4.52 -7.04
N GLU A 68 7.06 5.85 -7.01
CA GLU A 68 7.38 6.64 -5.82
C GLU A 68 6.41 6.38 -4.65
N ARG A 69 5.11 6.21 -4.94
CA ARG A 69 4.10 5.90 -3.91
C ARG A 69 4.31 4.49 -3.34
N ASP A 70 4.54 3.52 -4.20
CA ASP A 70 4.79 2.13 -3.80
C ASP A 70 6.10 2.05 -2.98
N SER A 71 7.14 2.78 -3.38
CA SER A 71 8.42 2.87 -2.65
C SER A 71 8.26 3.51 -1.27
N ALA A 72 7.50 4.62 -1.17
CA ALA A 72 7.29 5.29 0.09
C ALA A 72 6.54 4.41 1.12
N ILE A 73 5.53 3.65 0.68
CA ILE A 73 4.83 2.71 1.57
C ILE A 73 5.73 1.53 1.93
N HIS A 74 6.47 0.98 0.97
CA HIS A 74 7.45 -0.06 1.23
C HIS A 74 8.43 0.35 2.33
N ASP A 75 9.05 1.53 2.23
CA ASP A 75 10.07 1.99 3.17
C ASP A 75 9.52 2.21 4.59
N ILE A 76 8.30 2.74 4.69
CA ILE A 76 7.62 2.89 5.99
C ILE A 76 7.34 1.53 6.62
N LEU A 77 6.86 0.56 5.85
CA LEU A 77 6.56 -0.78 6.35
C LEU A 77 7.83 -1.55 6.72
N ALA A 78 8.90 -1.41 5.95
CA ALA A 78 10.20 -2.00 6.26
C ALA A 78 10.77 -1.42 7.56
N SER A 79 10.68 -0.09 7.72
CA SER A 79 11.08 0.57 8.97
C SER A 79 10.25 0.07 10.15
N LEU A 80 8.93 -0.08 9.99
CA LEU A 80 8.05 -0.58 11.05
C LEU A 80 8.34 -2.04 11.40
N SER A 81 8.65 -2.88 10.41
CA SER A 81 9.15 -4.24 10.64
C SER A 81 10.39 -4.24 11.52
N GLU A 82 11.37 -3.37 11.24
CA GLU A 82 12.58 -3.27 12.08
C GLU A 82 12.24 -2.89 13.53
N TRP A 83 11.29 -1.96 13.75
CA TRP A 83 10.82 -1.64 15.11
C TRP A 83 10.19 -2.85 15.80
N ILE A 84 9.39 -3.64 15.08
CA ILE A 84 8.75 -4.82 15.64
C ILE A 84 9.78 -5.89 15.99
N ASP A 85 10.68 -6.20 15.06
CA ASP A 85 11.61 -7.32 15.20
C ASP A 85 12.77 -7.02 16.15
N CYS A 86 13.23 -5.77 16.19
CA CYS A 86 14.45 -5.39 16.92
C CYS A 86 14.21 -4.52 18.16
N GLN A 87 13.04 -3.90 18.31
CA GLN A 87 12.78 -2.90 19.37
C GLN A 87 11.61 -3.27 20.29
N ASP A 88 11.15 -4.52 20.27
CA ASP A 88 10.06 -5.04 21.12
C ASP A 88 8.75 -4.22 20.98
N VAL A 89 8.43 -3.80 19.76
CA VAL A 89 7.20 -3.09 19.42
C VAL A 89 6.15 -4.09 18.93
N GLY A 90 4.92 -3.99 19.43
CA GLY A 90 3.82 -4.86 19.02
C GLY A 90 2.65 -4.10 18.41
N LEU A 91 2.08 -4.64 17.32
CA LEU A 91 0.78 -4.23 16.81
C LEU A 91 -0.32 -5.11 17.41
N THR A 92 -1.36 -4.50 17.99
CA THR A 92 -2.45 -5.25 18.62
C THR A 92 -3.82 -4.78 18.15
N TYR A 93 -4.76 -5.72 18.06
CA TYR A 93 -6.17 -5.47 17.87
C TYR A 93 -6.94 -5.96 19.08
N GLN A 94 -7.61 -5.04 19.79
CA GLN A 94 -8.36 -5.35 21.02
C GLN A 94 -7.50 -6.13 22.05
N GLY A 95 -6.22 -5.77 22.17
CA GLY A 95 -5.26 -6.41 23.07
C GLY A 95 -4.71 -7.77 22.58
N LYS A 96 -5.15 -8.28 21.43
CA LYS A 96 -4.58 -9.47 20.79
C LYS A 96 -3.48 -9.07 19.82
N PRO A 97 -2.29 -9.70 19.86
CA PRO A 97 -1.24 -9.46 18.87
C PRO A 97 -1.73 -9.73 17.45
N MET A 98 -1.40 -8.85 16.52
CA MET A 98 -1.58 -9.10 15.09
C MET A 98 -0.46 -10.03 14.59
N PRO A 99 -0.78 -11.02 13.75
CA PRO A 99 0.21 -11.87 13.10
C PRO A 99 0.82 -11.08 11.93
N VAL A 100 1.72 -10.16 12.26
CA VAL A 100 2.54 -9.47 11.26
C VAL A 100 3.49 -10.46 10.61
N ASP A 101 3.95 -10.13 9.40
CA ASP A 101 4.91 -10.95 8.66
C ASP A 101 4.38 -12.33 8.24
N LEU A 102 3.27 -12.35 7.48
CA LEU A 102 2.71 -13.59 6.96
C LEU A 102 3.55 -14.19 5.82
N SER A 103 4.38 -13.39 5.15
CA SER A 103 5.26 -13.79 4.06
C SER A 103 6.67 -14.24 4.51
N GLY A 104 7.05 -14.01 5.76
CA GLY A 104 8.41 -14.22 6.28
C GLY A 104 9.42 -13.16 5.83
N MET A 105 8.96 -12.02 5.34
CA MET A 105 9.74 -10.87 4.89
C MET A 105 9.25 -9.54 5.47
N GLY A 106 8.62 -9.56 6.64
CA GLY A 106 8.02 -8.39 7.28
C GLY A 106 6.75 -7.86 6.60
N LEU A 107 6.25 -6.73 7.14
CA LEU A 107 5.04 -6.07 6.65
C LEU A 107 5.19 -5.57 5.21
N HIS A 108 6.41 -5.18 4.83
CA HIS A 108 6.71 -4.74 3.47
C HIS A 108 6.63 -5.91 2.47
N GLY A 109 7.08 -7.11 2.86
CA GLY A 109 6.91 -8.33 2.07
C GLY A 109 5.44 -8.65 1.82
N ASP A 110 4.61 -8.58 2.86
CA ASP A 110 3.16 -8.78 2.74
C ASP A 110 2.52 -7.75 1.81
N TYR A 111 2.90 -6.47 1.94
CA TYR A 111 2.42 -5.42 1.05
C TYR A 111 2.82 -5.66 -0.41
N VAL A 112 4.09 -5.98 -0.68
CA VAL A 112 4.58 -6.27 -2.04
C VAL A 112 3.88 -7.49 -2.63
N GLY A 113 3.74 -8.57 -1.87
CA GLY A 113 3.02 -9.77 -2.31
C GLY A 113 1.57 -9.45 -2.68
N ARG A 114 0.86 -8.71 -1.82
CA ARG A 114 -0.53 -8.31 -2.08
C ARG A 114 -0.66 -7.35 -3.27
N ARG A 115 0.26 -6.41 -3.40
CA ARG A 115 0.36 -5.50 -4.55
C ARG A 115 0.55 -6.26 -5.86
N ASP A 116 1.32 -7.34 -5.83
CA ASP A 116 1.64 -8.20 -6.99
C ASP A 116 0.61 -9.33 -7.19
N GLY A 117 -0.47 -9.35 -6.39
CA GLY A 117 -1.64 -10.20 -6.60
C GLY A 117 -1.62 -11.54 -5.86
N TRP A 118 -0.73 -11.75 -4.88
CA TRP A 118 -0.67 -12.98 -4.10
C TRP A 118 -1.87 -13.12 -3.19
N GLU A 119 -2.49 -14.29 -3.11
CA GLU A 119 -3.56 -14.53 -2.13
C GLU A 119 -2.99 -14.69 -0.72
N TRP A 120 -3.80 -14.33 0.29
CA TRP A 120 -3.44 -14.60 1.67
C TRP A 120 -3.38 -16.12 1.92
N PRO A 121 -2.41 -16.61 2.73
CA PRO A 121 -2.34 -18.02 3.07
C PRO A 121 -3.60 -18.48 3.80
N SER A 122 -3.97 -19.75 3.59
CA SER A 122 -5.13 -20.34 4.25
C SER A 122 -4.82 -20.59 5.73
N GLN A 123 -5.82 -20.50 6.61
CA GLN A 123 -5.61 -20.67 8.07
C GLN A 123 -4.98 -22.02 8.47
N SER A 124 -4.96 -23.02 7.58
CA SER A 124 -4.34 -24.33 7.82
C SER A 124 -2.83 -24.36 7.58
N GLU A 125 -2.23 -23.33 6.99
CA GLU A 125 -0.81 -23.31 6.62
C GLU A 125 0.07 -22.57 7.63
N SER A 126 -0.52 -21.88 8.62
CA SER A 126 0.21 -21.06 9.60
C SER A 126 0.64 -21.79 10.89
N GLU A 127 0.34 -23.08 11.05
CA GLU A 127 0.69 -23.85 12.26
C GLU A 127 2.00 -24.65 12.15
N ASP A 128 2.60 -24.73 10.95
CA ASP A 128 3.76 -25.60 10.66
C ASP A 128 5.07 -24.83 10.35
N SER A 129 5.28 -23.63 10.91
CA SER A 129 6.56 -22.90 10.77
C SER A 129 7.07 -22.32 12.09
#